data_AF-A0A2V5IHS0-F1
#
_entry.id   AF-A0A2V5IHS0-F1
#
_cell.length_a   1.000
_cell.length_b   1.000
_cell.length_c   1.000
_cell.angle_alpha   90.00
_cell.angle_beta   90.00
_cell.angle_gamma   90.00
#
_symmetry.space_group_name_H-M   'P 1'
#
loop_
_entity.id
_entity.type
_entity.pdbx_description
1 polymer ?
#
loop_
_entity_poly.entity_id
_entity_poly.type
_entity_poly.pdbx_seq_one_letter_code
_entity_poly.pdbx_strand_id
1 'polypeptide(L)'
;MQLKSLLVALALSLSVQAYEIKGWTTKDCKGDPDSDPTSDTSVTTCGTLGSSKWKSIKATPGDLVLTAYKSAKCAGDGYALQPGKCVNGEFTTYEAQYISTMRKRNTTEIIGDWGIEDEENTSL
;
A
#
# COMPACT_ATOMS: atom_id res chain seq x y z
N MET A 1 -49.81 -9.83 -13.97
CA MET A 1 -48.51 -9.77 -14.69
C MET A 1 -47.49 -9.19 -13.74
N GLN A 2 -46.51 -9.99 -13.31
CA GLN A 2 -45.54 -9.59 -12.29
C GLN A 2 -44.40 -8.81 -12.95
N LEU A 3 -44.27 -7.52 -12.59
CA LEU A 3 -43.11 -6.71 -12.92
C LEU A 3 -41.90 -7.33 -12.21
N LYS A 4 -41.05 -7.97 -13.01
CA LYS A 4 -39.74 -8.48 -12.59
C LYS A 4 -38.92 -7.28 -12.12
N SER A 5 -38.83 -7.11 -10.82
CA SER A 5 -37.96 -6.12 -10.18
C SER A 5 -36.52 -6.56 -10.43
N LEU A 6 -35.88 -5.92 -11.41
CA LEU A 6 -34.48 -6.13 -11.74
C LEU A 6 -33.67 -5.29 -10.75
N LEU A 7 -33.54 -5.79 -9.52
CA LEU A 7 -32.60 -5.24 -8.55
C LEU A 7 -31.18 -5.52 -9.07
N VAL A 8 -30.63 -4.53 -9.77
CA VAL A 8 -29.20 -4.45 -10.04
C VAL A 8 -28.52 -4.24 -8.70
N ALA A 9 -28.14 -5.33 -8.05
CA ALA A 9 -27.22 -5.32 -6.94
C ALA A 9 -25.85 -4.94 -7.51
N LEU A 10 -25.55 -3.64 -7.51
CA LEU A 10 -24.21 -3.14 -7.79
C LEU A 10 -23.34 -3.52 -6.58
N ALA A 11 -22.83 -4.75 -6.59
CA ALA A 11 -21.83 -5.20 -5.64
C ALA A 11 -20.59 -4.32 -5.84
N LEU A 12 -20.35 -3.39 -4.92
CA LEU A 12 -19.12 -2.62 -4.81
C LEU A 12 -18.00 -3.60 -4.45
N SER A 13 -17.41 -4.26 -5.46
CA SER A 13 -16.14 -4.94 -5.27
C SER A 13 -15.13 -3.88 -4.85
N LEU A 14 -14.62 -4.00 -3.63
CA LEU A 14 -13.51 -3.20 -3.12
C LEU A 14 -12.30 -3.48 -4.01
N SER A 15 -12.11 -2.67 -5.05
CA SER A 15 -10.97 -2.75 -5.94
C SER A 15 -9.77 -2.12 -5.23
N VAL A 16 -8.72 -2.90 -5.03
CA VAL A 16 -7.43 -2.38 -4.54
C VAL A 16 -6.92 -1.39 -5.57
N GLN A 17 -6.71 -0.14 -5.16
CA GLN A 17 -6.17 0.90 -6.04
C GLN A 17 -4.69 0.60 -6.29
N ALA A 18 -4.34 0.36 -7.55
CA ALA A 18 -2.95 0.20 -7.96
C ALA A 18 -2.14 1.44 -7.57
N TYR A 19 -0.95 1.22 -7.06
CA TYR A 19 -0.01 2.31 -6.88
C TYR A 19 0.69 2.63 -8.20
N GLU A 20 1.10 3.88 -8.37
CA GLU A 20 1.85 4.34 -9.53
C GLU A 20 2.96 5.30 -9.07
N ILE A 21 4.18 5.08 -9.55
CA ILE A 21 5.33 5.96 -9.38
C ILE A 21 5.72 6.45 -10.77
N LYS A 22 5.50 7.74 -11.00
CA LYS A 22 5.99 8.45 -12.18
C LYS A 22 7.32 9.09 -11.85
N GLY A 23 8.21 9.13 -12.82
CA GLY A 23 9.48 9.82 -12.69
C GLY A 23 9.70 10.85 -13.79
N TRP A 24 10.57 11.80 -13.50
CA TRP A 24 10.95 12.88 -14.40
C TRP A 24 12.47 12.92 -14.50
N THR A 25 12.97 13.17 -15.70
CA THR A 25 14.42 13.40 -15.95
C THR A 25 14.89 14.77 -15.48
N THR A 26 13.95 15.64 -15.07
CA THR A 26 14.19 16.96 -14.49
C THR A 26 13.83 16.96 -13.00
N LYS A 27 14.31 17.97 -12.27
CA LYS A 27 13.90 18.22 -10.88
C LYS A 27 12.52 18.89 -10.83
N ASP A 28 11.89 18.80 -9.68
CA ASP A 28 10.60 19.41 -9.34
C ASP A 28 9.43 18.91 -10.20
N CYS A 29 9.55 17.72 -10.80
CA CYS A 29 8.53 17.12 -11.66
C CYS A 29 8.06 18.09 -12.76
N LYS A 30 9.01 18.82 -13.35
CA LYS A 30 8.76 19.83 -14.39
C LYS A 30 8.64 19.18 -15.76
N GLY A 31 7.61 19.58 -16.50
CA GLY A 31 7.30 19.02 -17.81
C GLY A 31 6.62 17.66 -17.71
N ASP A 32 6.73 16.88 -18.77
CA ASP A 32 6.08 15.58 -18.86
C ASP A 32 6.86 14.49 -18.10
N PRO A 33 6.15 13.55 -17.45
CA PRO A 33 6.78 12.37 -16.87
C PRO A 33 7.41 11.52 -17.96
N ASP A 34 8.40 10.74 -17.56
CA ASP A 34 8.98 9.68 -18.38
C ASP A 34 7.91 8.64 -18.76
N SER A 35 8.08 7.97 -19.90
CA SER A 35 7.06 7.10 -20.49
C SER A 35 6.85 5.78 -19.75
N ASP A 36 7.74 5.44 -18.82
CA ASP A 36 7.80 4.14 -18.15
C ASP A 36 7.49 4.25 -16.64
N PRO A 37 6.24 4.53 -16.23
CA PRO A 37 5.87 4.54 -14.83
C PRO A 37 6.03 3.16 -14.20
N THR A 38 6.29 3.12 -12.90
CA THR A 38 6.30 1.89 -12.11
C THR A 38 4.95 1.75 -11.40
N SER A 39 4.19 0.70 -11.68
CA SER A 39 2.86 0.50 -11.09
C SER A 39 2.55 -0.97 -10.83
N ASP A 40 1.89 -1.26 -9.72
CA ASP A 40 1.37 -2.60 -9.36
C ASP A 40 0.20 -2.42 -8.36
N THR A 41 -0.46 -3.51 -8.01
CA THR A 41 -1.47 -3.59 -6.94
C THR A 41 -0.95 -4.27 -5.67
N SER A 42 0.27 -4.80 -5.70
CA SER A 42 0.77 -5.73 -4.68
C SER A 42 1.80 -5.10 -3.73
N VAL A 43 1.88 -5.62 -2.50
CA VAL A 43 2.97 -5.29 -1.57
C VAL A 43 4.30 -5.71 -2.19
N THR A 44 5.26 -4.79 -2.14
CA THR A 44 6.58 -4.97 -2.74
C THR A 44 7.64 -4.69 -1.69
N THR A 45 8.36 -5.73 -1.27
CA THR A 45 9.38 -5.64 -0.21
C THR A 45 10.64 -4.93 -0.68
N CYS A 46 10.99 -5.01 -1.97
CA CYS A 46 12.02 -4.16 -2.57
C CYS A 46 11.99 -4.27 -4.09
N GLY A 47 11.33 -3.32 -4.75
CA GLY A 47 11.22 -3.22 -6.19
C GLY A 47 12.27 -2.29 -6.77
N THR A 48 12.65 -2.52 -8.03
CA THR A 48 13.50 -1.59 -8.79
C THR A 48 12.61 -0.60 -9.53
N LEU A 49 12.95 0.69 -9.48
CA LEU A 49 12.22 1.71 -10.25
C LEU A 49 12.43 1.51 -11.75
N GLY A 50 11.46 1.94 -12.55
CA GLY A 50 11.47 1.77 -14.02
C GLY A 50 12.68 2.41 -14.71
N SER A 51 13.30 3.42 -14.11
CA SER A 51 14.48 4.10 -14.67
C SER A 51 15.36 4.73 -13.59
N SER A 52 16.67 4.60 -13.77
CA SER A 52 17.70 5.27 -12.94
C SER A 52 18.00 6.70 -13.37
N LYS A 53 17.38 7.18 -14.46
CA LYS A 53 17.59 8.54 -15.00
C LYS A 53 16.71 9.58 -14.31
N TRP A 54 15.78 9.15 -13.46
CA TRP A 54 14.85 10.02 -12.78
C TRP A 54 15.58 10.90 -11.76
N LYS A 55 15.37 12.20 -11.88
CA LYS A 55 15.88 13.23 -10.96
C LYS A 55 14.81 13.68 -9.96
N SER A 56 13.55 13.41 -10.27
CA SER A 56 12.44 13.56 -9.35
C SER A 56 11.35 12.53 -9.63
N ILE A 57 10.58 12.20 -8.60
CA ILE A 57 9.49 11.23 -8.67
C ILE A 57 8.24 11.77 -7.99
N LYS A 58 7.08 11.32 -8.46
CA LYS A 58 5.77 11.61 -7.89
C LYS A 58 5.00 10.31 -7.84
N ALA A 59 4.42 10.02 -6.68
CA ALA A 59 3.68 8.80 -6.48
C ALA A 59 2.19 9.05 -6.26
N THR A 60 1.42 8.07 -6.68
CA THR A 60 0.01 7.86 -6.36
C THR A 60 -0.05 6.53 -5.61
N PRO A 61 -0.03 6.54 -4.26
CA PRO A 61 0.12 5.32 -3.47
C PRO A 61 -1.08 4.37 -3.47
N GLY A 62 -2.26 4.82 -3.93
CA GLY A 62 -3.50 4.05 -3.82
C GLY A 62 -3.82 3.70 -2.38
N ASP A 63 -3.97 2.41 -2.09
CA ASP A 63 -4.20 1.87 -0.73
C ASP A 63 -2.89 1.53 0.04
N LEU A 64 -1.73 1.77 -0.57
CA LEU A 64 -0.41 1.44 -0.02
C LEU A 64 0.35 2.69 0.44
N VAL A 65 1.40 2.48 1.21
CA VAL A 65 2.48 3.44 1.48
C VAL A 65 3.63 3.09 0.55
N LEU A 66 4.14 4.10 -0.13
CA LEU A 66 5.32 3.97 -0.97
C LEU A 66 6.51 4.65 -0.33
N THR A 67 7.65 3.96 -0.31
CA THR A 67 8.93 4.50 0.16
C THR A 67 9.96 4.31 -0.93
N ALA A 68 10.65 5.37 -1.35
CA ALA A 68 11.73 5.29 -2.33
C ALA A 68 13.11 5.37 -1.67
N TYR A 69 14.07 4.63 -2.21
CA TYR A 69 15.43 4.53 -1.71
C TYR A 69 16.43 4.91 -2.79
N LYS A 70 17.48 5.63 -2.40
CA LYS A 70 18.58 6.01 -3.31
C LYS A 70 19.47 4.81 -3.63
N SER A 71 19.65 3.91 -2.68
CA SER A 71 20.50 2.73 -2.83
C SER A 71 19.74 1.55 -3.44
N ALA A 72 20.49 0.58 -3.94
CA ALA A 72 19.95 -0.74 -4.27
C ALA A 72 19.54 -1.50 -3.01
N LYS A 73 18.70 -2.53 -3.18
CA LYS A 73 18.22 -3.42 -2.10
C LYS A 73 17.52 -2.68 -0.95
N CYS A 74 16.91 -1.52 -1.22
CA CYS A 74 16.15 -0.76 -0.23
C CYS A 74 16.96 -0.44 1.03
N ALA A 75 18.26 -0.18 0.84
CA ALA A 75 19.19 0.13 1.91
C ALA A 75 19.34 1.64 2.12
N GLY A 76 19.64 2.04 3.36
CA GLY A 76 19.89 3.43 3.74
C GLY A 76 18.60 4.23 3.95
N ASP A 77 18.67 5.54 3.70
CA ASP A 77 17.55 6.44 3.97
C ASP A 77 16.42 6.29 2.95
N GLY A 78 15.27 5.84 3.44
CA GLY A 78 14.02 5.78 2.70
C GLY A 78 13.25 7.11 2.75
N TYR A 79 12.66 7.49 1.62
CA TYR A 79 11.85 8.69 1.46
C TYR A 79 10.40 8.29 1.25
N ALA A 80 9.55 8.59 2.22
CA ALA A 80 8.11 8.34 2.12
C ALA A 80 7.50 9.21 1.01
N LEU A 81 6.89 8.57 0.01
CA LEU A 81 6.26 9.24 -1.11
C LEU A 81 4.81 9.58 -0.74
N GLN A 82 4.59 10.86 -0.43
CA GLN A 82 3.25 11.36 -0.19
C GLN A 82 2.44 11.46 -1.50
N PRO A 83 1.13 11.17 -1.46
CA PRO A 83 0.27 11.29 -2.64
C PRO A 83 0.39 12.65 -3.30
N GLY A 84 0.73 12.65 -4.59
CA GLY A 84 0.79 13.87 -5.39
C GLY A 84 1.91 14.85 -5.02
N LYS A 85 2.82 14.50 -4.11
CA LYS A 85 4.01 15.30 -3.82
C LYS A 85 5.16 14.89 -4.72
N CYS A 86 5.84 15.89 -5.27
CA CYS A 86 7.07 15.68 -6.00
C CYS A 86 8.25 15.60 -5.03
N VAL A 87 9.10 14.60 -5.20
CA VAL A 87 10.31 14.40 -4.40
C VAL A 87 11.52 14.43 -5.33
N ASN A 88 12.48 15.29 -5.00
CA ASN A 88 13.74 15.38 -5.73
C ASN A 88 14.75 14.37 -5.20
N GLY A 89 15.38 13.64 -6.11
CA GLY A 89 16.38 12.64 -5.76
C GLY A 89 16.62 11.67 -6.90
N GLU A 90 17.79 11.05 -6.85
CA GLU A 90 18.13 9.91 -7.70
C GLU A 90 17.76 8.66 -6.92
N PHE A 91 16.60 8.10 -7.23
CA PHE A 91 16.07 6.91 -6.58
C PHE A 91 16.34 5.69 -7.45
N THR A 92 16.66 4.57 -6.80
CA THR A 92 16.98 3.30 -7.49
C THR A 92 15.93 2.23 -7.18
N THR A 93 15.50 2.14 -5.92
CA THR A 93 14.56 1.11 -5.47
C THR A 93 13.39 1.73 -4.72
N TYR A 94 12.32 0.97 -4.56
CA TYR A 94 11.13 1.36 -3.83
C TYR A 94 10.54 0.19 -3.05
N GLU A 95 9.74 0.52 -2.05
CA GLU A 95 8.93 -0.41 -1.29
C GLU A 95 7.48 0.03 -1.33
N ALA A 96 6.57 -0.95 -1.41
CA ALA A 96 5.13 -0.74 -1.31
C ALA A 96 4.61 -1.59 -0.17
N GLN A 97 4.04 -0.97 0.87
CA GLN A 97 3.56 -1.65 2.07
C GLN A 97 2.14 -1.19 2.38
N TYR A 98 1.28 -2.04 2.94
CA TYR A 98 -0.02 -1.57 3.40
C TYR A 98 0.16 -0.53 4.51
N ILE A 99 -0.72 0.48 4.55
CA ILE A 99 -0.87 1.31 5.75
C ILE A 99 -1.29 0.36 6.86
N SER A 100 -0.36 0.02 7.74
CA SER A 100 -0.66 -0.64 9.00
C SER A 100 -1.51 0.31 9.86
N THR A 101 -2.81 0.33 9.63
CA THR A 101 -3.78 0.74 10.66
C THR A 101 -3.85 -0.30 11.79
N MET A 102 -3.06 -1.37 11.70
CA MET A 102 -2.74 -2.31 12.79
C MET A 102 -1.77 -1.71 13.84
N ARG A 103 -1.63 -0.39 13.98
CA ARG A 103 -0.89 0.20 15.11
C ARG A 103 -1.79 0.28 16.34
N LYS A 104 -1.59 -0.72 17.22
CA LYS A 104 -2.09 -0.93 18.60
C LYS A 104 -3.46 -1.62 18.73
N ARG A 105 -3.49 -2.96 18.62
CA ARG A 105 -4.00 -3.70 19.78
C ARG A 105 -2.84 -3.75 20.77
N ASN A 106 -2.92 -2.91 21.80
CA ASN A 106 -2.18 -3.14 23.02
C ASN A 106 -2.49 -4.59 23.43
N THR A 107 -1.49 -5.47 23.46
CA THR A 107 -1.56 -6.76 24.12
C THR A 107 -1.72 -6.50 25.63
N THR A 108 -2.92 -6.13 26.04
CA THR A 108 -3.31 -5.98 27.45
C THR A 108 -4.81 -6.19 27.64
N GLU A 109 -5.39 -7.10 26.86
CA GLU A 109 -6.74 -7.69 26.99
C GLU A 109 -6.75 -8.74 25.86
N ILE A 110 -6.42 -10.01 26.09
CA ILE A 110 -7.24 -11.02 26.76
C ILE A 110 -6.28 -11.95 27.52
N ILE A 111 -5.99 -11.62 28.79
CA ILE A 111 -5.82 -12.67 29.81
C ILE A 111 -7.18 -12.70 30.48
N GLY A 112 -8.04 -13.56 29.97
CA GLY A 112 -9.41 -13.71 30.42
C GLY A 112 -9.90 -15.04 29.92
N ASP A 113 -9.92 -15.99 30.83
CA ASP A 113 -10.73 -17.20 30.78
C ASP A 113 -10.21 -18.37 29.93
N TRP A 114 -9.19 -19.04 30.48
CA TRP A 114 -9.13 -20.50 30.41
C TRP A 114 -10.22 -21.07 31.33
N GLY A 115 -11.40 -21.32 30.78
CA GLY A 115 -12.41 -22.22 31.34
C GLY A 115 -13.05 -22.89 30.14
N ILE A 116 -12.53 -24.01 29.64
CA ILE A 116 -12.94 -25.34 30.08
C ILE A 116 -14.46 -25.36 30.34
N GLU A 117 -15.24 -25.38 29.26
CA GLU A 117 -16.59 -25.90 29.29
C GLU A 117 -16.49 -27.43 29.40
N ASP A 118 -16.16 -27.93 30.59
CA ASP A 118 -16.35 -29.33 30.91
C ASP A 118 -17.84 -29.54 31.24
N GLU A 119 -18.46 -30.37 30.40
CA GLU A 119 -19.64 -31.18 30.61
C GLU A 119 -20.25 -31.17 32.03
N GLU A 120 -21.48 -30.66 32.05
CA GLU A 120 -22.62 -31.15 32.84
C GLU A 120 -22.42 -32.58 33.41
N ASN A 121 -22.04 -32.70 34.69
CA ASN A 121 -22.33 -33.89 35.47
C ASN A 121 -23.17 -33.53 36.69
N THR A 122 -24.39 -34.04 36.66
CA THR A 122 -25.46 -33.79 37.63
C THR A 122 -25.21 -34.57 38.93
N SER A 123 -25.74 -34.01 40.00
CA SER A 123 -25.63 -34.31 41.43
C SER A 123 -25.77 -35.76 41.91
N LEU A 124 -25.16 -35.97 43.09
CA LEU A 124 -25.56 -36.82 44.24
C LEU A 124 -25.50 -38.35 44.09
#